data_AF-A0A4R9KAG8-F1
#
_entry.id   AF-A0A4R9KAG8-F1
#
_cell.length_a   1.000
_cell.length_b   1.000
_cell.length_c   1.000
_cell.angle_alpha   90.00
_cell.angle_beta   90.00
_cell.angle_gamma   90.00
#
_symmetry.space_group_name_H-M   'P 1'
#
loop_
_entity.id
_entity.type
_entity.pdbx_description
1 polymer ?
#
loop_
_entity_poly.entity_id
_entity_poly.type
_entity_poly.pdbx_seq_one_letter_code
_entity_poly.pdbx_strand_id
1 'polypeptide(L)'
;MRFFFFYLLVSVSLFAETPPNYSRAKKELLIAWERVFPLPYGSILSEDPLRKGITKEKRGDKKVVWVYNFTVFMPKYDRNQNEPKARKEGREILVYFLWEPSESEDPYRIQLGELNQNL
;
A
#
# COMPACT_ATOMS: atom_id res chain seq x y z
N MET A 1 37.06 -48.18 -4.05
CA MET A 1 36.78 -46.93 -4.79
C MET A 1 36.03 -45.98 -3.87
N ARG A 2 36.67 -44.89 -3.45
CA ARG A 2 36.00 -43.72 -2.85
C ARG A 2 35.45 -42.88 -4.01
N PHE A 3 34.20 -42.46 -3.95
CA PHE A 3 33.84 -41.04 -4.03
C PHE A 3 32.40 -40.88 -3.55
N PHE A 4 32.30 -40.10 -2.48
CA PHE A 4 31.10 -39.66 -1.79
C PHE A 4 30.44 -38.59 -2.69
N PHE A 5 29.17 -38.75 -3.04
CA PHE A 5 28.38 -37.63 -3.58
C PHE A 5 27.22 -37.36 -2.65
N PHE A 6 27.45 -36.36 -1.78
CA PHE A 6 26.44 -35.67 -1.00
C PHE A 6 25.37 -35.12 -1.97
N TYR A 7 24.18 -35.70 -1.97
CA TYR A 7 23.00 -35.04 -2.52
C TYR A 7 22.58 -33.96 -1.53
N LEU A 8 23.17 -32.77 -1.68
CA LEU A 8 22.72 -31.57 -1.00
C LEU A 8 21.44 -31.11 -1.72
N LEU A 9 20.30 -31.59 -1.24
CA LEU A 9 18.99 -31.07 -1.63
C LEU A 9 18.95 -29.61 -1.22
N VAL A 10 19.13 -28.72 -2.19
CA VAL A 10 18.98 -27.28 -2.04
C VAL A 10 17.53 -27.05 -1.64
N SER A 11 17.29 -26.81 -0.35
CA SER A 11 16.06 -26.19 0.11
C SER A 11 16.06 -24.77 -0.43
N VAL A 12 15.55 -24.58 -1.64
CA VAL A 12 15.13 -23.26 -2.09
C VAL A 12 13.96 -22.91 -1.18
N SER A 13 14.25 -22.17 -0.10
CA SER A 13 13.24 -21.46 0.65
C SER A 13 12.61 -20.48 -0.32
N LEU A 14 11.58 -20.94 -1.03
CA LEU A 14 10.53 -20.10 -1.55
C LEU A 14 9.93 -19.44 -0.29
N PHE A 15 10.52 -18.35 0.16
CA PHE A 15 9.80 -17.38 0.96
C PHE A 15 8.65 -16.95 0.05
N ALA A 16 7.52 -17.64 0.16
CA ALA A 16 6.27 -17.17 -0.35
C ALA A 16 6.07 -15.84 0.35
N GLU A 17 6.42 -14.77 -0.37
CA GLU A 17 6.27 -13.40 0.07
C GLU A 17 4.77 -13.21 0.30
N THR A 18 4.33 -13.42 1.53
CA THR A 18 2.92 -13.35 1.87
C THR A 18 2.51 -11.89 1.75
N PRO A 19 1.49 -11.59 0.92
CA PRO A 19 0.98 -10.23 0.87
C PRO A 19 0.64 -9.81 2.30
N PRO A 20 1.13 -8.66 2.75
CA PRO A 20 0.65 -8.09 3.99
C PRO A 20 -0.87 -7.96 3.93
N ASN A 21 -1.59 -8.27 5.02
CA ASN A 21 -3.05 -8.20 5.01
C ASN A 21 -3.55 -6.74 5.06
N TYR A 22 -4.85 -6.55 4.77
CA TYR A 22 -5.49 -5.23 4.85
C TYR A 22 -5.37 -4.58 6.24
N SER A 23 -5.37 -5.36 7.34
CA SER A 23 -5.18 -4.82 8.69
C SER A 23 -3.84 -4.10 8.86
N ARG A 24 -2.76 -4.67 8.31
CA ARG A 24 -1.45 -4.03 8.29
C ARG A 24 -1.45 -2.84 7.32
N ALA A 25 -1.96 -3.02 6.10
CA ALA A 25 -1.99 -1.96 5.10
C ALA A 25 -2.73 -0.70 5.58
N LYS A 26 -3.81 -0.82 6.38
CA LYS A 26 -4.49 0.33 6.98
C LYS A 26 -3.60 1.17 7.89
N LYS A 27 -2.73 0.52 8.68
CA LYS A 27 -1.81 1.22 9.59
C LYS A 27 -0.72 1.93 8.80
N GLU A 28 -0.15 1.24 7.81
CA GLU A 28 0.89 1.81 6.96
C GLU A 28 0.35 2.92 6.05
N LEU A 29 -0.92 2.84 5.62
CA LEU A 29 -1.58 3.88 4.83
C LEU A 29 -1.62 5.21 5.58
N LEU A 30 -1.92 5.20 6.89
CA LEU A 30 -1.92 6.42 7.70
C LEU A 30 -0.53 7.07 7.70
N ILE A 31 0.51 6.28 7.97
CA ILE A 31 1.90 6.73 8.02
C ILE A 31 2.34 7.30 6.66
N ALA A 32 2.04 6.57 5.58
CA ALA A 32 2.36 7.01 4.23
C ALA A 32 1.60 8.29 3.84
N TRP A 33 0.35 8.43 4.30
CA TRP A 33 -0.48 9.59 4.01
C TRP A 33 0.08 10.86 4.66
N GLU A 34 0.43 10.79 5.94
CA GLU A 34 1.01 11.92 6.69
C GLU A 34 2.30 12.45 6.05
N ARG A 35 3.05 11.58 5.38
CA ARG A 35 4.27 11.98 4.66
C ARG A 35 3.97 12.61 3.29
N VAL A 36 2.96 12.14 2.58
CA VAL A 36 2.69 12.52 1.18
C VAL A 36 1.73 13.70 1.06
N PHE A 37 0.75 13.80 1.96
CA PHE A 37 -0.31 14.80 1.89
C PHE A 37 -0.31 15.71 3.12
N PRO A 38 -0.47 17.03 2.91
CA PRO A 38 -0.48 18.00 4.02
C PRO A 38 -1.78 17.97 4.85
N LEU A 39 -2.82 17.29 4.36
CA LEU A 39 -4.12 17.21 5.00
C LEU A 39 -4.44 15.75 5.33
N PRO A 40 -4.83 15.43 6.57
CA PRO A 40 -5.20 14.07 6.91
C PRO A 40 -6.49 13.66 6.19
N TYR A 41 -6.69 12.37 6.00
CA TYR A 41 -8.03 11.84 5.71
C TYR A 41 -8.79 11.65 7.03
N GLY A 42 -10.12 11.59 6.95
CA GLY A 42 -10.97 11.44 8.14
C GLY A 42 -11.03 9.99 8.62
N SER A 43 -11.38 9.05 7.74
CA SER A 43 -11.48 7.63 8.09
C SER A 43 -11.40 6.75 6.85
N ILE A 44 -11.10 5.47 7.06
CA ILE A 44 -11.24 4.43 6.04
C ILE A 44 -12.70 3.92 6.11
N LEU A 45 -13.43 4.06 5.01
CA LEU A 45 -14.83 3.66 4.91
C LEU A 45 -14.99 2.20 4.46
N SER A 46 -14.11 1.73 3.57
CA SER A 46 -14.18 0.37 3.03
C SER A 46 -12.80 -0.15 2.64
N GLU A 47 -12.57 -1.44 2.92
CA GLU A 47 -11.46 -2.23 2.39
C GLU A 47 -11.93 -2.97 1.14
N ASP A 48 -11.11 -2.98 0.10
CA ASP A 48 -11.40 -3.63 -1.18
C ASP A 48 -12.77 -3.25 -1.81
N PRO A 49 -13.12 -1.96 -1.91
CA PRO A 49 -14.37 -1.53 -2.55
C PRO A 49 -14.53 -2.04 -3.99
N LEU A 50 -13.42 -2.35 -4.68
CA LEU A 50 -13.41 -2.88 -6.04
C LEU A 50 -13.52 -4.41 -6.12
N ARG A 51 -13.48 -5.12 -4.99
CA ARG A 51 -13.51 -6.60 -4.92
C ARG A 51 -12.41 -7.28 -5.74
N LYS A 52 -11.24 -6.65 -5.82
CA LYS A 52 -10.06 -7.16 -6.54
C LYS A 52 -9.09 -7.89 -5.62
N GLY A 53 -9.32 -7.85 -4.31
CA GLY A 53 -8.39 -8.33 -3.31
C GLY A 53 -7.10 -7.50 -3.28
N ILE A 54 -6.02 -8.12 -2.82
CA ILE A 54 -4.67 -7.54 -2.86
C ILE A 54 -4.02 -8.04 -4.15
N THR A 55 -3.68 -7.13 -5.05
CA THR A 55 -3.04 -7.50 -6.32
C THR A 55 -1.52 -7.41 -6.22
N LYS A 56 -0.83 -8.28 -6.95
CA LYS A 56 0.63 -8.29 -7.05
C LYS A 56 1.03 -7.79 -8.44
N GLU A 57 1.82 -6.73 -8.47
CA GLU A 57 2.34 -6.17 -9.71
C GLU A 57 3.87 -6.23 -9.73
N LYS A 58 4.43 -6.23 -10.94
CA LYS A 58 5.88 -6.17 -11.15
C LYS A 58 6.19 -4.86 -11.85
N ARG A 59 7.02 -4.04 -11.23
CA ARG A 59 7.58 -2.85 -11.87
C ARG A 59 8.62 -3.26 -12.92
N GLY A 60 8.94 -2.36 -13.85
CA GLY A 60 9.92 -2.58 -14.92
C GLY A 60 11.31 -3.07 -14.45
N ASP A 61 11.71 -2.76 -13.21
CA ASP A 61 12.94 -3.25 -12.56
C ASP A 61 12.79 -4.61 -11.86
N LYS A 62 11.70 -5.35 -12.15
CA LYS A 62 11.33 -6.65 -11.57
C LYS A 62 11.01 -6.61 -10.07
N LYS A 63 10.94 -5.44 -9.46
CA LYS A 63 10.52 -5.30 -8.06
C LYS A 63 9.03 -5.59 -7.92
N VAL A 64 8.68 -6.21 -6.79
CA VAL A 64 7.30 -6.57 -6.46
C VAL A 64 6.62 -5.40 -5.79
N VAL A 65 5.42 -5.09 -6.25
CA VAL A 65 4.54 -4.11 -5.62
C VAL A 65 3.22 -4.78 -5.28
N TRP A 66 2.82 -4.68 -4.02
CA TRP A 66 1.48 -5.07 -3.57
C TRP A 66 0.55 -3.88 -3.65
N VAL A 67 -0.60 -4.05 -4.28
CA VAL A 67 -1.58 -2.99 -4.49
C VAL A 67 -2.85 -3.32 -3.72
N TYR A 68 -3.25 -2.38 -2.87
CA TYR A 68 -4.45 -2.41 -2.06
C TYR A 68 -5.40 -1.32 -2.53
N ASN A 69 -6.71 -1.54 -2.39
CA ASN A 69 -7.69 -0.50 -2.68
C ASN A 69 -8.56 -0.23 -1.45
N PHE A 70 -8.80 1.06 -1.18
CA PHE A 70 -9.58 1.55 -0.05
C PHE A 70 -10.53 2.64 -0.52
N THR A 71 -11.69 2.74 0.11
CA THR A 71 -12.46 3.99 0.09
C THR A 71 -12.15 4.75 1.37
N VAL A 72 -11.69 6.00 1.26
CA VAL A 72 -11.44 6.88 2.40
C VAL A 72 -12.37 8.08 2.36
N PHE A 73 -12.79 8.57 3.52
CA PHE A 73 -13.48 9.84 3.64
C PHE A 73 -12.47 10.97 3.75
N MET A 74 -12.54 11.93 2.84
CA MET A 74 -11.75 13.15 2.87
C MET A 74 -12.64 14.33 3.30
N PRO A 75 -12.52 14.83 4.53
CA PRO A 75 -13.29 15.98 4.97
C PRO A 75 -12.84 17.26 4.23
N LYS A 76 -13.74 18.23 4.13
CA LYS A 76 -13.36 19.60 3.78
C LYS A 76 -12.63 20.22 4.97
N TYR A 77 -11.63 21.05 4.68
CA TYR A 77 -10.87 21.76 5.70
C TYR A 77 -11.13 23.26 5.62
N ASP A 78 -11.38 23.86 6.79
CA ASP A 78 -11.44 25.31 6.93
C ASP A 78 -10.05 25.93 6.81
N ARG A 79 -9.94 27.00 6.03
CA ARG A 79 -8.70 27.79 5.88
C ARG A 79 -8.50 28.86 6.97
N ASN A 80 -9.48 29.03 7.87
CA ASN A 80 -9.59 30.25 8.66
C ASN A 80 -8.64 30.35 9.87
N GLN A 81 -7.78 29.36 10.15
CA GLN A 81 -6.80 29.40 11.24
C GLN A 81 -5.50 28.68 10.84
N ASN A 82 -4.41 28.92 11.57
CA ASN A 82 -3.08 28.32 11.35
C ASN A 82 -3.07 26.78 11.34
N GLU A 83 -4.15 26.13 11.78
CA GLU A 83 -4.32 24.68 11.78
C GLU A 83 -5.55 24.25 10.96
N PRO A 84 -5.42 23.21 10.11
CA PRO A 84 -6.52 22.72 9.29
C PRO A 84 -7.62 22.09 10.15
N LYS A 85 -8.81 22.70 10.18
CA LYS A 85 -9.97 22.17 10.91
C LYS A 85 -10.91 21.39 10.00
N ALA A 86 -11.09 20.10 10.28
CA ALA A 86 -11.97 19.23 9.50
C ALA A 86 -13.45 19.57 9.72
N ARG A 87 -14.21 19.64 8.64
CA ARG A 87 -15.68 19.76 8.64
C ARG A 87 -16.33 18.37 8.56
N LYS A 88 -17.62 18.30 8.90
CA LYS A 88 -18.45 17.10 8.71
C LYS A 88 -18.71 16.79 7.24
N GLU A 89 -18.70 17.81 6.39
CA GLU A 89 -18.81 17.65 4.94
C GLU A 89 -17.47 17.18 4.35
N GLY A 90 -17.55 16.41 3.27
CA GLY A 90 -16.37 15.90 2.59
C GLY A 90 -16.74 15.18 1.32
N ARG A 91 -15.83 14.32 0.86
CA ARG A 91 -16.06 13.40 -0.25
C ARG A 91 -15.41 12.07 0.03
N GLU A 92 -15.95 11.02 -0.56
CA GLU A 92 -15.30 9.72 -0.60
C GLU A 92 -14.27 9.71 -1.74
N ILE A 93 -13.11 9.11 -1.49
CA ILE A 93 -12.03 8.99 -2.45
C ILE A 93 -11.60 7.53 -2.50
N LEU A 94 -11.52 6.98 -3.72
CA LEU A 94 -10.86 5.71 -3.97
C LEU A 94 -9.35 5.92 -3.87
N VAL A 95 -8.69 5.09 -3.07
CA VAL A 95 -7.26 5.18 -2.79
C VAL A 95 -6.62 3.84 -3.13
N TYR A 96 -5.61 3.90 -3.98
CA TYR A 96 -4.67 2.80 -4.16
C TYR A 96 -3.48 3.02 -3.24
N PHE A 97 -3.24 2.06 -2.36
CA PHE A 97 -2.05 2.01 -1.53
C PHE A 97 -1.10 0.96 -2.11
N LEU A 98 0.12 1.38 -2.42
CA LEU A 98 1.11 0.55 -3.07
C LEU A 98 2.26 0.34 -2.10
N TRP A 99 2.65 -0.92 -1.93
CA TRP A 99 3.69 -1.33 -1.03
C TRP A 99 4.76 -2.15 -1.75
N GLU A 100 5.95 -1.60 -1.82
CA GLU A 100 7.17 -2.20 -2.35
C GLU A 100 8.09 -2.62 -1.19
N PRO A 101 8.01 -3.87 -0.69
CA PRO A 101 8.78 -4.30 0.49
C PRO A 101 10.30 -4.35 0.24
N SER A 102 10.73 -4.36 -1.03
CA SER A 102 12.14 -4.30 -1.42
C SER A 102 12.76 -2.90 -1.32
N GLU A 103 11.94 -1.86 -1.13
CA GLU A 103 12.42 -0.48 -0.97
C GLU A 103 12.45 -0.11 0.52
N SER A 104 13.65 0.12 1.07
CA SER A 104 13.81 0.32 2.52
C SER A 104 13.60 1.76 2.96
N GLU A 105 13.85 2.73 2.08
CA GLU A 105 13.75 4.15 2.41
C GLU A 105 12.33 4.66 2.24
N ASP A 106 11.70 4.29 1.12
CA ASP A 106 10.34 4.69 0.79
C ASP A 106 9.52 3.53 0.19
N PRO A 107 9.05 2.58 1.02
CA PRO A 107 8.29 1.43 0.55
C PRO A 107 6.87 1.75 0.09
N TYR A 108 6.35 2.96 0.32
CA TYR A 108 4.93 3.25 0.25
C TYR A 108 4.59 4.35 -0.75
N ARG A 109 3.62 4.08 -1.62
CA ARG A 109 3.05 5.09 -2.54
C ARG A 109 1.54 5.11 -2.44
N ILE A 110 0.97 6.29 -2.65
CA ILE A 110 -0.48 6.49 -2.63
C ILE A 110 -0.90 7.09 -3.97
N GLN A 111 -1.92 6.50 -4.59
CA GLN A 111 -2.60 7.08 -5.75
C GLN A 111 -4.07 7.30 -5.42
N LEU A 112 -4.60 8.47 -5.80
CA LEU A 112 -6.00 8.84 -5.57
C LEU A 112 -6.77 8.74 -6.88
N GLY A 113 -7.98 8.18 -6.84
CA GLY A 113 -8.83 8.02 -8.02
C GLY A 113 -8.48 6.75 -8.78
N GLU A 114 -7.98 6.89 -10.02
CA GLU A 114 -7.64 5.77 -10.90
C GLU A 114 -6.19 5.31 -10.71
N LEU A 115 -5.95 4.01 -10.82
CA LEU A 115 -4.59 3.46 -10.80
C LEU A 115 -3.94 3.72 -12.15
N ASN A 116 -2.83 4.46 -12.16
CA ASN A 116 -2.05 4.66 -13.37
C ASN A 116 -1.43 3.33 -13.82
N GLN A 117 -1.57 2.98 -15.10
CA GLN A 117 -1.04 1.73 -15.67
C GLN A 117 0.50 1.68 -15.76
N ASN A 118 1.19 2.80 -15.52
CA ASN A 118 2.64 2.88 -15.49
C ASN A 118 3.12 2.83 -14.03
N LEU A 119 3.31 1.61 -13.51
CA LEU A 119 3.91 1.33 -12.21
C LEU A 119 5.39 1.03 -12.29
#